data_AF-A0A2T5JZ22-F1
#
_entry.id   AF-A0A2T5JZ22-F1
#
_cell.length_a   1.000
_cell.length_b   1.000
_cell.length_c   1.000
_cell.angle_alpha   90.00
_cell.angle_beta   90.00
_cell.angle_gamma   90.00
#
_symmetry.space_group_name_H-M   'P 1'
#
loop_
_entity.id
_entity.type
_entity.pdbx_description
1 polymer ?
#
loop_
_entity_poly.entity_id
_entity_poly.type
_entity_poly.pdbx_seq_one_letter_code
_entity_poly.pdbx_strand_id
1 'polypeptide(L)' 'MIELAFVACLSAAPEACEKRSLYYSDDLSPRACLLRAPPELAKWVLDHPKYRVSSWRCRVRPATEQDA' A
#
# COMPACT_ATOMS: atom_id res chain seq x y z
N MET A 1 -9.75 -10.73 3.12
CA MET A 1 -9.43 -9.39 2.60
C MET A 1 -7.93 -9.24 2.38
N ILE A 2 -7.51 -8.74 1.21
CA ILE A 2 -6.11 -8.48 0.89
C ILE A 2 -5.77 -7.01 1.12
N GLU A 3 -4.61 -6.78 1.73
CA GLU A 3 -4.07 -5.45 1.99
C GLU A 3 -2.74 -5.27 1.24
N LEU A 4 -2.61 -4.16 0.50
CA LEU A 4 -1.33 -3.65 0.03
C LEU A 4 -0.84 -2.57 1.00
N ALA A 5 0.04 -2.97 1.90
CA ALA A 5 0.69 -2.06 2.84
C ALA A 5 1.96 -1.49 2.21
N PHE A 6 2.13 -0.17 2.26
CA PHE A 6 3.30 0.53 1.74
C PHE A 6 3.73 1.69 2.63
N VAL A 7 4.98 2.07 2.51
CA VAL A 7 5.57 3.22 3.20
C VAL A 7 5.79 4.32 2.19
N ALA A 8 5.22 5.49 2.45
CA ALA A 8 5.37 6.67 1.64
C ALA A 8 6.11 7.75 2.42
N CYS A 9 7.27 8.20 1.93
CA CYS A 9 8.06 9.25 2.56
C CYS A 9 7.93 10.55 1.78
N LEU A 10 7.96 11.69 2.47
CA LEU A 10 7.93 12.99 1.81
C LEU A 10 9.21 13.20 0.98
N SER A 11 9.04 13.60 -0.27
CA SER A 11 10.14 13.93 -1.19
C SER A 11 11.02 15.07 -0.67
N ALA A 12 10.42 16.02 0.07
CA ALA A 12 11.13 17.14 0.69
C ALA A 12 11.74 16.82 2.07
N ALA A 13 11.28 15.74 2.72
CA ALA A 13 11.70 15.33 4.06
C ALA A 13 11.72 13.80 4.14
N PRO A 14 12.81 13.13 3.70
CA PRO A 14 12.84 11.67 3.58
C PRO A 14 12.76 10.93 4.93
N GLU A 15 12.97 11.62 6.04
CA GLU A 15 12.75 11.11 7.40
C GLU A 15 11.27 11.06 7.81
N ALA A 16 10.42 11.85 7.15
CA ALA A 16 8.98 11.89 7.40
C ALA A 16 8.27 10.86 6.51
N CYS A 17 8.08 9.66 7.05
CA CYS A 17 7.43 8.55 6.37
C CYS A 17 6.10 8.14 7.01
N GLU A 18 5.12 7.88 6.17
CA GLU A 18 3.78 7.44 6.57
C GLU A 18 3.52 6.02 6.08
N LYS A 19 2.95 5.20 6.97
CA LYS A 19 2.46 3.86 6.62
C LYS A 19 1.06 4.01 6.05
N ARG A 20 0.85 3.49 4.84
CA ARG A 20 -0.42 3.55 4.13
C ARG A 20 -0.81 2.14 3.70
N SER A 21 -2.10 1.91 3.58
CA SER A 21 -2.67 0.63 3.17
C SER A 21 -3.76 0.86 2.13
N LEU A 22 -3.73 0.06 1.07
CA LEU A 22 -4.85 -0.07 0.13
C LEU A 22 -5.52 -1.43 0.37
N TYR A 23 -6.85 -1.42 0.45
CA TYR A 23 -7.65 -2.61 0.67
C TYR A 23 -8.26 -3.06 -0.65
N TYR A 24 -8.10 -4.34 -0.96
CA TYR A 24 -8.76 -4.97 -2.09
C TYR A 24 -9.92 -5.83 -1.62
N SER A 25 -10.93 -5.95 -2.49
CA SER A 25 -12.06 -6.86 -2.31
C SER A 25 -11.60 -8.29 -2.06
N ASP A 26 -12.44 -9.08 -1.37
CA ASP A 26 -12.10 -10.45 -0.94
C ASP A 26 -11.83 -11.42 -2.11
N ASP A 27 -12.30 -11.10 -3.30
CA ASP A 27 -12.08 -11.88 -4.53
C ASP A 27 -10.61 -11.84 -5.01
N LEU A 28 -9.80 -10.89 -4.51
CA LEU A 28 -8.43 -10.73 -4.96
C LEU A 28 -7.51 -11.79 -4.31
N SER A 29 -6.84 -12.58 -5.13
CA SER A 29 -5.82 -13.52 -4.64
C SER A 29 -4.50 -12.81 -4.27
N PRO A 30 -3.67 -13.36 -3.35
CA PRO A 30 -2.38 -12.78 -2.98
C PRO A 30 -1.42 -12.58 -4.17
N ARG A 31 -1.43 -13.53 -5.12
CA ARG A 31 -0.68 -13.41 -6.39
C ARG A 31 -1.17 -12.26 -7.25
N ALA A 32 -2.49 -12.06 -7.31
CA ALA A 32 -3.08 -10.95 -8.05
C ALA A 32 -2.71 -9.60 -7.41
N CYS A 33 -2.61 -9.51 -6.08
CA CYS A 33 -2.13 -8.29 -5.41
C CYS A 33 -0.72 -7.91 -5.85
N LEU A 34 0.22 -8.87 -5.94
CA LEU A 34 1.59 -8.58 -6.39
C LEU A 34 1.63 -8.03 -7.82
N LEU A 35 0.75 -8.52 -8.69
CA LEU A 35 0.63 -8.03 -10.07
C LEU A 35 -0.03 -6.64 -10.15
N ARG A 36 -0.96 -6.34 -9.25
CA ARG A 36 -1.71 -5.08 -9.21
C ARG A 36 -1.00 -3.98 -8.41
N ALA A 37 -0.12 -4.34 -7.48
CA ALA A 37 0.53 -3.39 -6.59
C ALA A 37 1.37 -2.33 -7.33
N PRO A 38 2.26 -2.67 -8.29
CA PRO A 38 3.05 -1.67 -8.98
C PRO A 38 2.23 -0.58 -9.71
N PRO A 39 1.23 -0.91 -10.56
CA PRO A 39 0.43 0.12 -11.22
C PRO A 39 -0.45 0.93 -10.25
N GLU A 40 -0.97 0.31 -9.18
CA GLU A 40 -1.75 1.03 -8.16
C GLU A 40 -0.90 2.03 -7.37
N LEU A 41 0.32 1.63 -6.97
CA LEU A 41 1.27 2.53 -6.32
C LEU A 41 1.73 3.65 -7.25
N ALA A 42 1.94 3.36 -8.54
CA ALA A 42 2.26 4.39 -9.52
C ALA A 42 1.14 5.43 -9.62
N LYS A 43 -0.12 4.99 -9.72
CA LYS A 43 -1.29 5.88 -9.71
C LYS A 43 -1.36 6.69 -8.42
N TRP A 44 -1.10 6.07 -7.27
CA TRP A 44 -1.09 6.75 -5.98
C TRP A 44 -0.03 7.86 -5.92
N VAL A 45 1.19 7.60 -6.40
CA VAL A 45 2.27 8.60 -6.47
C VAL A 45 1.93 9.75 -7.41
N LEU A 46 1.23 9.49 -8.52
CA LEU A 46 0.77 10.56 -9.42
C LEU A 46 -0.23 11.50 -8.74
N ASP A 47 -1.09 10.97 -7.88
CA ASP A 47 -2.03 11.76 -7.08
C ASP A 47 -1.33 12.46 -5.90
N HIS A 48 -0.24 11.87 -5.39
CA HIS A 48 0.54 12.34 -4.25
C HIS A 48 2.00 12.66 -4.63
N PRO A 49 2.25 13.68 -5.49
CA PRO A 49 3.59 13.94 -6.02
C PRO A 49 4.62 14.35 -4.96
N LYS A 50 4.14 14.81 -3.80
CA LYS A 50 4.99 15.14 -2.63
C LYS A 50 5.55 13.90 -1.94
N TYR A 51 5.03 12.72 -2.24
CA TYR A 51 5.39 11.47 -1.58
C TYR A 51 6.10 10.52 -2.55
N ARG A 52 7.00 9.71 -2.00
CA ARG A 52 7.66 8.61 -2.69
C ARG A 52 7.45 7.31 -1.93
N VAL A 53 7.12 6.27 -2.66
CA VAL A 53 6.96 4.93 -2.09
C VAL A 53 8.35 4.31 -1.87
N SER A 54 8.71 4.05 -0.61
CA SER A 54 10.00 3.47 -0.24
C SER A 54 9.97 1.94 -0.20
N SER A 55 8.83 1.34 0.17
CA SER A 55 8.66 -0.11 0.25
C SER A 55 7.18 -0.47 0.28
N TRP A 56 6.84 -1.65 -0.25
CA TRP A 56 5.47 -2.15 -0.29
C TRP A 56 5.44 -3.68 -0.17
N ARG A 57 4.34 -4.22 0.39
CA ARG A 57 4.09 -5.66 0.50
C ARG A 57 2.59 -5.94 0.48
N CYS A 58 2.21 -7.01 -0.21
CA CYS A 58 0.87 -7.59 -0.12
C CYS A 58 0.78 -8.51 1.10
N ARG A 59 -0.29 -8.38 1.87
CA ARG A 59 -0.57 -9.19 3.06
C ARG A 59 -2.01 -9.66 3.02
N VAL A 60 -2.23 -10.90 3.43
CA VAL A 60 -3.57 -11.40 3.71
C VAL A 60 -3.90 -10.95 5.13
N ARG A 61 -4.92 -10.11 5.30
CA ARG A 61 -5.44 -9.84 6.64
C ARG A 61 -6.39 -10.99 7.01
N PRO A 62 -6.12 -11.76 8.08
CA PRO A 62 -7.18 -12.57 8.68
C PRO A 62 -8.28 -11.61 9.16
N ALA A 63 -9.53 -12.05 9.12
CA ALA A 63 -10.71 -11.22 9.43
C ALA A 63 -10.79 -10.71 10.88
N THR A 64 -9.77 -10.93 11.71
CA THR A 64 -9.79 -10.67 13.16
C THR A 64 -8.65 -9.76 13.58
N GLU A 65 -8.66 -8.51 13.11
CA GLU A 65 -7.91 -7.43 13.79
C GLU A 65 -8.45 -6.05 13.33
N GLN A 66 -9.75 -5.84 13.51
CA GLN A 66 -10.26 -4.49 13.68
C GLN A 66 -9.77 -4.00 15.04
N ASP A 67 -8.84 -3.04 15.02
CA ASP A 67 -8.67 -2.00 16.04
C ASP A 67 -8.62 -2.47 17.51
N ALA A 68 -7.42 -2.65 18.05
CA ALA A 68 -7.14 -2.65 19.49
C ALA A 68 -6.29 -1.43 19.83
#